data_AF-A0A965KVD3-F1
#
_entry.id   AF-A0A965KVD3-F1
#
_cell.length_a   1.000
_cell.length_b   1.000
_cell.length_c   1.000
_cell.angle_alpha   90.00
_cell.angle_beta   90.00
_cell.angle_gamma   90.00
#
_symmetry.space_group_name_H-M   'P 1'
#
loop_
_entity.id
_entity.type
_entity.pdbx_description
1 polymer ?
#
loop_
_entity_poly.entity_id
_entity_poly.type
_entity_poly.pdbx_seq_one_letter_code
_entity_poly.pdbx_strand_id
1 'polypeptide(L)' 'IGSNQVFLIGDNRPMSFDSRSFGPVDLDVIVGKAVVVIWPPVDMQLL' A
#
# COMPACT_ATOMS: atom_id res chain seq x y z
N ILE A 1 5.71 16.11 -0.61
CA ILE A 1 6.32 14.76 -0.65
C ILE A 1 7.74 14.93 -1.18
N GLY A 2 8.74 14.36 -0.51
CA GLY A 2 10.12 14.39 -1.00
C GLY A 2 10.30 13.66 -2.32
N SER A 3 11.41 13.90 -3.01
CA SER A 3 11.71 13.28 -4.31
C SER A 3 11.86 11.75 -4.26
N ASN A 4 12.19 11.18 -3.10
CA ASN A 4 12.31 9.73 -2.87
C ASN A 4 11.28 9.22 -1.87
N GLN A 5 10.10 9.84 -1.81
CA GLN A 5 9.05 9.50 -0.86
C GLN A 5 7.72 9.26 -1.55
N VAL A 6 6.87 8.49 -0.88
CA VAL A 6 5.49 8.22 -1.27
C VAL A 6 4.54 8.55 -0.14
N PHE A 7 3.34 9.00 -0.47
CA PHE A 7 2.26 9.19 0.50
C PHE A 7 1.29 8.01 0.38
N LEU A 8 1.17 7.22 1.45
CA LEU A 8 0.37 6.01 1.48
C LEU A 8 -1.03 6.32 2.04
N ILE A 9 -2.06 5.75 1.42
CA ILE A 9 -3.44 5.83 1.91
C ILE A 9 -4.06 4.43 1.83
N GLY A 10 -4.57 3.93 2.95
CA GLY A 10 -5.28 2.65 2.97
C GLY A 10 -6.72 2.79 2.45
N ASP A 11 -7.25 1.73 1.84
CA ASP A 11 -8.59 1.75 1.27
C ASP A 11 -9.71 1.84 2.33
N ASN A 12 -9.49 1.24 3.52
CA ASN A 12 -10.39 1.41 4.66
C ASN A 12 -10.16 2.77 5.34
N ARG A 13 -10.48 3.86 4.63
CA ARG A 13 -10.11 5.25 4.97
C ARG A 13 -10.37 5.66 6.42
N PRO A 14 -11.52 5.35 7.05
CA PRO A 14 -11.80 5.78 8.42
C PRO A 14 -10.97 5.05 9.48
N MET A 15 -10.50 3.84 9.16
CA MET A 15 -9.82 2.94 10.10
C MET A 15 -8.35 2.67 9.74
N SER A 16 -7.81 3.43 8.77
CA SER A 16 -6.45 3.26 8.28
C SER A 16 -5.50 4.20 9.02
N PHE A 17 -4.49 3.61 9.67
CA PHE A 17 -3.32 4.34 10.18
C PHE A 17 -2.27 4.38 9.07
N ASP A 18 -2.19 5.51 8.38
CA ASP A 18 -1.37 5.68 7.17
C ASP A 18 -0.64 7.04 7.16
N SER A 19 -0.19 7.50 5.99
CA SER A 19 0.60 8.74 5.90
C SER A 19 -0.14 9.99 6.39
N ARG A 20 -1.47 9.95 6.57
CA ARG A 20 -2.21 11.02 7.26
C ARG A 20 -1.85 11.13 8.74
N SER A 21 -1.37 10.05 9.34
CA SER A 21 -0.98 9.96 10.76
C SER A 21 0.52 10.07 10.97
N PHE A 22 1.35 9.45 10.12
CA PHE A 22 2.80 9.40 10.30
C PHE A 22 3.62 10.12 9.21
N GLY A 23 2.98 10.68 8.19
CA GLY A 23 3.65 11.37 7.09
C GLY A 23 4.11 10.45 5.94
N PRO A 24 4.86 10.98 4.96
CA PRO A 24 5.36 10.23 3.81
C PRO A 24 6.37 9.15 4.22
N VAL A 25 6.53 8.13 3.37
CA VAL A 25 7.44 7.00 3.57
C VAL A 25 8.52 7.03 2.49
N ASP A 26 9.76 6.73 2.86
CA ASP A 26 10.88 6.64 1.91
C ASP A 26 10.73 5.44 0.97
N LEU A 27 11.14 5.59 -0.30
CA LEU A 27 10.98 4.55 -1.32
C LEU A 27 11.88 3.33 -1.07
N ASP A 28 12.94 3.46 -0.29
CA ASP A 28 13.92 2.40 0.01
C ASP A 28 13.36 1.31 0.93
N VAL A 29 12.33 1.61 1.74
CA VAL A 29 11.63 0.62 2.58
C VAL A 29 10.52 -0.12 1.83
N ILE A 30 10.22 0.25 0.58
CA ILE A 30 9.19 -0.42 -0.23
C ILE A 30 9.76 -1.70 -0.83
N VAL A 31 9.22 -2.85 -0.41
CA VAL A 31 9.65 -4.17 -0.88
C VAL A 31 9.14 -4.50 -2.29
N GLY A 32 7.90 -4.09 -2.62
CA GLY A 32 7.30 -4.39 -3.93
C GLY A 32 5.83 -4.00 -4.03
N LYS A 33 5.21 -4.36 -5.17
CA LYS A 33 3.79 -4.11 -5.47
C LYS A 33 2.99 -5.40 -5.37
N ALA A 34 1.84 -5.35 -4.69
CA ALA A 34 0.84 -6.43 -4.76
C ALA A 34 0.17 -6.42 -6.15
N VAL A 35 0.23 -7.56 -6.86
CA VAL A 35 -0.31 -7.68 -8.23
C VAL A 35 -1.30 -8.83 -8.41
N VAL A 36 -1.41 -9.75 -7.46
CA VAL A 36 -2.31 -10.90 -7.51
C VAL A 36 -2.89 -11.18 -6.13
N VAL A 37 -4.17 -11.51 -6.08
CA VAL A 37 -4.84 -12.16 -4.94
C VAL A 37 -4.90 -13.66 -5.22
N ILE A 38 -4.17 -14.45 -4.43
CA ILE A 38 -4.03 -15.91 -4.66
C ILE A 38 -5.09 -16.75 -3.95
N TRP A 39 -5.90 -16.17 -3.06
CA TRP A 39 -6.87 -16.89 -2.23
C TRP A 39 -8.27 -16.26 -2.30
N PRO A 40 -9.35 -17.07 -2.36
CA PRO A 40 -9.34 -18.53 -2.47
C PRO A 40 -8.81 -19.00 -3.83
N PRO A 41 -8.17 -20.19 -3.94
CA PRO A 41 -7.45 -20.58 -5.16
C PRO A 41 -8.35 -20.72 -6.39
N VAL A 42 -9.65 -20.98 -6.18
CA VAL A 42 -10.67 -21.05 -7.24
C VAL A 42 -11.03 -19.67 -7.80
N ASP A 43 -10.78 -18.60 -7.04
CA ASP A 43 -11.09 -17.21 -7.40
C ASP A 43 -9.81 -16.34 -7.41
N MET A 44 -8.70 -16.89 -7.91
CA MET A 44 -7.46 -16.14 -8.10
C MET A 44 -7.70 -14.94 -9.02
N GLN A 45 -7.23 -13.76 -8.61
CA GLN A 45 -7.47 -12.50 -9.30
C GLN A 45 -6.17 -11.74 -9.55
N LEU A 46 -6.01 -11.19 -10.75
CA LEU A 46 -5.01 -10.16 -11.03
C LEU A 46 -5.55 -8.80 -10.55
N LEU A 47 -4.74 -8.04 -9.82
CA LEU A 47 -5.06 -6.71 -9.27
C LEU A 47 -4.88 -5.60 -10.30
#